data_AF-A0A521K6D0-F1
#
_entry.id   AF-A0A521K6D0-F1
#
_cell.length_a   1.000
_cell.length_b   1.000
_cell.length_c   1.000
_cell.angle_alpha   90.00
_cell.angle_beta   90.00
_cell.angle_gamma   90.00
#
_symmetry.space_group_name_H-M   'P 1'
#
loop_
_entity.id
_entity.type
_entity.pdbx_description
1 polymer ?
#
loop_
_entity_poly.entity_id
_entity_poly.type
_entity_poly.pdbx_seq_one_letter_code
_entity_poly.pdbx_strand_id
1 'polypeptide(L)'
;FDGRDYRTVTALGAFHYRLPLGMSVTARGGRFLARDQGVRLEFKRRFQSGVEVGAWYARTDGKDTTSPGSPASPYHDKGVFLSIPLNSMLPMDSQATAGFALAPWTRDVGQMVLSPGDLYDMVEQPRRDLHSYDGMGNFGERADERNLPAVVRPQAPLVNPWPRFRLRLEQSAAASPSLPDWVRGAGLAGGAVLASALLDKPVDRYVARHQGSKLATSWSNFGKNMPIALASTAGIAAVMGDDRMQNTGIVALQAIGASLGVTVAGKYVVGRARPEENRGPWASVGPGYRRSDAAFPSGHSAAAFAAVTPFAQEYDAPWLYGVAAISSMGRVAGRKHWVSDTVAGGFVGYAVGTLLWKGQRDMRQPRSQLSI
;
A
#
# COMPACT_ATOMS: atom_id res chain seq x y z
N PHE A 1 11.09 25.45 -23.56
CA PHE A 1 10.96 25.39 -22.10
C PHE A 1 11.92 26.42 -21.54
N ASP A 2 11.40 27.55 -21.08
CA ASP A 2 12.21 28.59 -20.48
C ASP A 2 12.46 28.17 -19.02
N GLY A 3 13.70 27.77 -18.72
CA GLY A 3 14.08 27.36 -17.37
C GLY A 3 14.09 28.59 -16.47
N ARG A 4 13.23 28.64 -15.46
CA ARG A 4 13.32 29.70 -14.45
C ARG A 4 14.65 29.53 -13.70
N ASP A 5 15.41 30.62 -13.56
CA ASP A 5 16.57 30.66 -12.67
C ASP A 5 16.15 30.31 -11.24
N TYR A 6 16.44 29.08 -10.82
CA TYR A 6 16.05 28.55 -9.53
C TYR A 6 17.28 28.28 -8.67
N ARG A 7 17.50 29.13 -7.68
CA ARG A 7 18.54 28.96 -6.67
C ARG A 7 17.91 28.82 -5.29
N THR A 8 18.30 27.80 -4.53
CA THR A 8 17.84 27.57 -3.16
C THR A 8 18.99 27.05 -2.30
N VAL A 9 18.91 27.27 -1.00
CA VAL A 9 19.80 26.67 -0.02
C VAL A 9 18.95 25.72 0.83
N THR A 10 19.31 24.45 0.84
CA THR A 10 18.68 23.43 1.67
C THR A 10 19.57 23.12 2.87
N ALA A 11 18.98 23.07 4.05
CA ALA A 11 19.67 22.69 5.29
C ALA A 11 18.73 21.80 6.08
N LEU A 12 19.15 20.57 6.35
CA LEU A 12 18.33 19.55 7.00
C LEU A 12 19.10 18.99 8.19
N GLY A 13 18.45 18.95 9.35
CA GLY A 13 18.86 18.11 10.47
C GLY A 13 18.04 16.82 10.44
N ALA A 14 18.70 15.68 10.57
CA ALA A 14 18.04 14.38 10.60
C ALA A 14 18.30 13.70 11.95
N PHE A 15 17.24 13.24 12.58
CA PHE A 15 17.27 12.41 13.77
C PHE A 15 16.75 11.02 13.43
N HIS A 16 17.58 10.01 13.66
CA HIS A 16 17.27 8.62 13.38
C HIS A 16 17.23 7.84 14.68
N TYR A 17 16.16 7.11 14.92
CA TYR A 17 16.01 6.27 16.10
C TYR A 17 15.48 4.90 15.73
N ARG A 18 16.21 3.85 16.11
CA ARG A 18 15.82 2.47 15.89
C ARG A 18 15.09 1.94 17.12
N LEU A 19 13.85 1.55 16.90
CA LEU A 19 12.94 0.94 17.85
C LEU A 19 13.10 -0.60 17.81
N PRO A 20 12.58 -1.30 18.82
CA PRO A 20 12.50 -2.76 18.80
C PRO A 20 11.77 -3.29 17.55
N LEU A 21 11.94 -4.58 17.27
CA LEU A 21 11.25 -5.30 16.18
C LEU A 21 11.60 -4.83 14.75
N GLY A 22 12.81 -4.28 14.55
CA GLY A 22 13.30 -3.86 13.24
C GLY A 22 12.65 -2.58 12.74
N MET A 23 12.17 -1.75 13.65
CA MET A 23 11.46 -0.51 13.36
C MET A 23 12.42 0.67 13.46
N SER A 24 12.25 1.68 12.62
CA SER A 24 13.01 2.92 12.69
C SER A 24 12.11 4.12 12.44
N VAL A 25 12.31 5.15 13.26
CA VAL A 25 11.71 6.47 13.10
C VAL A 25 12.80 7.41 12.65
N THR A 26 12.51 8.16 11.59
CA THR A 26 13.37 9.23 11.11
C THR A 26 12.60 10.54 11.10
N ALA A 27 13.11 11.53 11.81
CA ALA A 27 12.59 12.89 11.78
C ALA A 27 13.60 13.79 11.08
N ARG A 28 13.20 14.40 9.96
CA ARG A 28 14.04 15.32 9.19
C ARG A 28 13.42 16.71 9.25
N GLY A 29 14.12 17.66 9.84
CA GLY A 29 13.65 19.03 10.02
C GLY A 29 14.57 20.04 9.36
N GLY A 30 14.02 21.05 8.71
CA GLY A 30 14.81 22.12 8.13
C GLY A 30 14.17 22.74 6.89
N ARG A 31 15.02 23.26 5.99
CA ARG A 31 14.62 23.90 4.74
C ARG A 31 14.77 22.93 3.57
N PHE A 32 13.64 22.60 2.96
CA PHE A 32 13.51 21.67 1.84
C PHE A 32 13.70 22.37 0.49
N LEU A 33 13.70 21.57 -0.59
CA LEU A 33 13.98 22.03 -1.94
C LEU A 33 13.09 23.20 -2.37
N ALA A 34 11.80 23.16 -2.07
CA ALA A 34 10.84 24.18 -2.47
C ALA A 34 10.93 25.49 -1.65
N ARG A 35 12.01 25.68 -0.87
CA ARG A 35 12.24 26.78 0.09
C ARG A 35 11.32 26.75 1.30
N ASP A 36 10.51 25.71 1.44
CA ASP A 36 9.64 25.46 2.57
C ASP A 36 10.43 24.95 3.77
N GLN A 37 10.06 25.43 4.95
CA GLN A 37 10.58 24.99 6.23
C GLN A 37 9.57 24.06 6.87
N GLY A 38 10.05 22.95 7.42
CA GLY A 38 9.16 22.03 8.11
C GLY A 38 9.84 20.79 8.63
N VAL A 39 9.02 19.78 8.88
CA VAL A 39 9.44 18.48 9.40
C VAL A 39 8.81 17.37 8.56
N ARG A 40 9.65 16.41 8.17
CA ARG A 40 9.25 15.14 7.55
C ARG A 40 9.51 14.02 8.54
N LEU A 41 8.45 13.34 8.94
CA LEU A 41 8.48 12.13 9.73
C LEU A 41 8.37 10.93 8.82
N GLU A 42 9.23 9.95 9.04
CA GLU A 42 9.23 8.68 8.36
C GLU A 42 9.26 7.57 9.41
N PHE A 43 8.38 6.61 9.24
CA PHE A 43 8.31 5.42 10.07
C PHE A 43 8.43 4.23 9.15
N LYS A 44 9.42 3.36 9.37
CA LYS A 44 9.59 2.15 8.57
C LYS A 44 9.88 0.95 9.45
N ARG A 45 9.46 -0.23 9.02
CA ARG A 45 9.87 -1.52 9.57
C ARG A 45 10.59 -2.32 8.50
N ARG A 46 11.79 -2.77 8.84
CA ARG A 46 12.56 -3.73 8.07
C ARG A 46 12.29 -5.13 8.61
N PHE A 47 11.84 -6.01 7.72
CA PHE A 47 11.61 -7.42 8.04
C PHE A 47 12.91 -8.23 7.87
N GLN A 48 12.96 -9.43 8.43
CA GLN A 48 14.07 -10.37 8.20
C GLN A 48 14.28 -10.74 6.72
N SER A 49 13.29 -10.52 5.87
CA SER A 49 13.41 -10.65 4.42
C SER A 49 14.19 -9.51 3.75
N GLY A 50 14.54 -8.46 4.48
CA GLY A 50 15.08 -7.21 3.95
C GLY A 50 14.02 -6.28 3.34
N VAL A 51 12.78 -6.75 3.18
CA VAL A 51 11.64 -5.93 2.76
C VAL A 51 11.43 -4.84 3.81
N GLU A 52 11.17 -3.62 3.35
CA GLU A 52 10.82 -2.49 4.20
C GLU A 52 9.41 -2.03 3.88
N VAL A 53 8.60 -1.84 4.92
CA VAL A 53 7.30 -1.19 4.80
C VAL A 53 7.35 0.05 5.67
N GLY A 54 6.95 1.18 5.11
CA GLY A 54 6.93 2.43 5.86
C GLY A 54 5.84 3.37 5.44
N ALA A 55 5.71 4.43 6.22
CA ALA A 55 4.85 5.56 5.97
C ALA A 55 5.65 6.84 6.21
N TRP A 56 5.33 7.89 5.46
CA TRP A 56 5.88 9.21 5.73
C TRP A 56 4.76 10.24 5.82
N TYR A 57 5.06 11.30 6.55
CA TYR A 57 4.24 12.48 6.68
C TYR A 57 5.14 13.71 6.75
N ALA A 58 4.94 14.65 5.83
CA ALA A 58 5.66 15.91 5.79
C ALA A 58 4.70 17.07 6.07
N ARG A 59 5.08 17.88 7.07
CA ARG A 59 4.40 19.13 7.42
C ARG A 59 5.36 20.28 7.22
N THR A 60 5.09 21.12 6.23
CA THR A 60 5.90 22.30 5.91
C THR A 60 5.02 23.54 5.76
N ASP A 61 5.64 24.71 5.78
CA ASP A 61 5.01 26.03 5.59
C ASP A 61 4.86 26.44 4.11
N GLY A 62 4.89 25.44 3.21
CA GLY A 62 4.89 25.65 1.76
C GLY A 62 3.73 26.52 1.27
N LYS A 63 4.04 27.53 0.44
CA LYS A 63 3.05 28.43 -0.15
C LYS A 63 2.44 27.83 -1.41
N ASP A 64 1.56 26.86 -1.24
CA ASP A 64 0.89 26.18 -2.35
C ASP A 64 -0.06 27.13 -3.09
N THR A 65 0.18 27.38 -4.37
CA THR A 65 -0.70 28.17 -5.23
C THR A 65 -1.68 27.32 -6.04
N THR A 66 -1.60 26.00 -5.92
CA THR A 66 -2.41 25.03 -6.67
C THR A 66 -2.99 23.96 -5.76
N SER A 67 -4.25 23.59 -6.04
CA SER A 67 -4.99 22.51 -5.35
C SER A 67 -4.16 21.21 -5.30
N PRO A 68 -4.22 20.43 -4.20
CA PRO A 68 -5.14 20.49 -3.06
C PRO A 68 -4.74 21.43 -1.90
N GLY A 69 -3.58 22.08 -1.96
CA GLY A 69 -3.13 23.05 -0.96
C GLY A 69 -3.52 24.49 -1.32
N SER A 70 -3.39 25.38 -0.34
CA SER A 70 -3.50 26.84 -0.53
C SER A 70 -2.46 27.58 0.32
N PRO A 71 -2.19 28.87 0.09
CA PRO A 71 -1.21 29.61 0.89
C PRO A 71 -1.58 29.72 2.38
N ALA A 72 -2.87 29.57 2.71
CA ALA A 72 -3.38 29.55 4.08
C ALA A 72 -3.46 28.15 4.70
N SER A 73 -3.44 27.09 3.88
CA SER A 73 -3.48 25.70 4.31
C SER A 73 -2.64 24.85 3.33
N PRO A 74 -1.32 24.76 3.56
CA PRO A 74 -0.42 23.98 2.72
C PRO A 74 -0.83 22.52 2.65
N TYR A 75 -0.62 21.86 1.52
CA TYR A 75 -0.77 20.41 1.45
C TYR A 75 0.32 19.75 2.28
N HIS A 76 -0.05 18.73 3.05
CA HIS A 76 0.90 17.92 3.81
C HIS A 76 1.12 16.61 3.07
N ASP A 77 2.35 16.41 2.61
CA ASP A 77 2.69 15.20 1.87
C ASP A 77 2.63 13.99 2.79
N LYS A 78 2.07 12.90 2.28
CA LYS A 78 1.83 11.70 3.03
C LYS A 78 1.72 10.50 2.10
N GLY A 79 2.23 9.38 2.56
CA GLY A 79 2.11 8.15 1.80
C GLY A 79 2.64 6.96 2.56
N VAL A 80 2.49 5.80 1.92
CA VAL A 80 3.07 4.54 2.36
C VAL A 80 4.00 4.04 1.27
N PHE A 81 5.10 3.44 1.67
CA PHE A 81 6.05 2.83 0.75
C PHE A 81 6.34 1.39 1.13
N LEU A 82 6.73 0.66 0.10
CA LEU A 82 7.22 -0.71 0.16
C LEU A 82 8.54 -0.72 -0.61
N SER A 83 9.62 -1.07 0.06
CA SER A 83 10.93 -1.30 -0.56
C SER A 83 11.21 -2.80 -0.55
N ILE A 84 11.47 -3.38 -1.72
CA ILE A 84 11.74 -4.80 -1.88
C ILE A 84 13.18 -4.94 -2.40
N PRO A 85 14.11 -5.50 -1.63
CA PRO A 85 15.46 -5.72 -2.11
C PRO A 85 15.46 -6.89 -3.11
N LEU A 86 16.03 -6.66 -4.30
CA LEU A 86 16.02 -7.63 -5.39
C LEU A 86 16.94 -8.83 -5.13
N ASN A 87 17.91 -8.74 -4.21
CA ASN A 87 18.67 -9.93 -3.76
C ASN A 87 17.77 -11.03 -3.16
N SER A 88 16.60 -10.68 -2.63
CA SER A 88 15.64 -11.66 -2.13
C SER A 88 14.82 -12.30 -3.27
N MET A 89 14.83 -11.68 -4.45
CA MET A 89 14.02 -12.06 -5.62
C MET A 89 14.82 -12.70 -6.75
N LEU A 90 16.11 -12.36 -6.86
CA LEU A 90 17.01 -12.80 -7.92
C LEU A 90 17.90 -13.94 -7.41
N PRO A 91 18.23 -14.93 -8.25
CA PRO A 91 19.20 -15.98 -7.91
C PRO A 91 20.66 -15.48 -7.89
N MET A 92 20.87 -14.19 -8.13
CA MET A 92 22.16 -13.52 -8.17
C MET A 92 22.20 -12.42 -7.11
N ASP A 93 23.39 -12.19 -6.55
CA ASP A 93 23.61 -11.09 -5.62
C ASP A 93 23.40 -9.75 -6.33
N SER A 94 22.44 -8.97 -5.84
CA SER A 94 22.10 -7.65 -6.37
C SER A 94 21.83 -6.67 -5.22
N GLN A 95 22.41 -5.47 -5.31
CA GLN A 95 22.09 -4.38 -4.37
C GLN A 95 20.87 -3.56 -4.79
N ALA A 96 20.24 -3.91 -5.92
CA ALA A 96 19.09 -3.18 -6.43
C ALA A 96 17.87 -3.37 -5.52
N THR A 97 17.08 -2.31 -5.37
CA THR A 97 15.82 -2.29 -4.62
C THR A 97 14.69 -1.84 -5.55
N ALA A 98 13.54 -2.50 -5.46
CA ALA A 98 12.30 -2.08 -6.10
C ALA A 98 11.46 -1.30 -5.07
N GLY A 99 11.29 -0.01 -5.31
CA GLY A 99 10.47 0.87 -4.48
C GLY A 99 9.08 1.07 -5.07
N PHE A 100 8.04 0.83 -4.28
CA PHE A 100 6.66 1.21 -4.57
C PHE A 100 6.20 2.21 -3.52
N ALA A 101 5.58 3.30 -3.94
CA ALA A 101 5.06 4.32 -3.05
C ALA A 101 3.64 4.70 -3.46
N LEU A 102 2.72 4.73 -2.48
CA LEU A 102 1.35 5.18 -2.65
C LEU A 102 1.18 6.48 -1.87
N ALA A 103 0.97 7.57 -2.61
CA ALA A 103 0.66 8.89 -2.07
C ALA A 103 -0.65 9.41 -2.70
N PRO A 104 -1.52 10.11 -1.95
CA PRO A 104 -2.73 10.73 -2.50
C PRO A 104 -2.42 11.72 -3.62
N TRP A 105 -1.25 12.35 -3.59
CA TRP A 105 -0.76 13.25 -4.62
C TRP A 105 0.76 13.27 -4.60
N THR A 106 1.38 13.28 -5.77
CA THR A 106 2.84 13.38 -5.92
C THR A 106 3.24 14.86 -5.97
N ARG A 107 3.07 15.62 -4.87
CA ARG A 107 3.63 16.98 -4.75
C ARG A 107 5.02 16.91 -4.13
N ASP A 108 5.86 17.89 -4.45
CA ASP A 108 7.23 18.01 -3.92
C ASP A 108 7.28 18.72 -2.55
N VAL A 109 6.24 18.57 -1.72
CA VAL A 109 6.22 19.19 -0.38
C VAL A 109 7.18 18.43 0.54
N GLY A 110 8.12 19.13 1.17
CA GLY A 110 9.14 18.45 1.97
C GLY A 110 10.11 17.58 1.15
N GLN A 111 10.31 17.92 -0.13
CA GLN A 111 11.23 17.21 -1.02
C GLN A 111 12.69 17.52 -0.67
N MET A 112 13.50 16.48 -0.60
CA MET A 112 14.92 16.58 -0.25
C MET A 112 15.80 16.53 -1.50
N VAL A 113 16.98 17.15 -1.41
CA VAL A 113 18.04 16.99 -2.42
C VAL A 113 18.57 15.56 -2.34
N LEU A 114 18.71 14.89 -3.50
CA LEU A 114 19.18 13.50 -3.59
C LEU A 114 20.70 13.34 -3.34
N SER A 115 21.48 14.41 -3.47
CA SER A 115 22.95 14.41 -3.33
C SER A 115 23.42 15.31 -2.18
N PRO A 116 24.30 14.84 -1.28
CA PRO A 116 25.07 13.59 -1.33
C PRO A 116 24.35 12.33 -0.80
N GLY A 117 23.04 12.40 -0.55
CA GLY A 117 22.26 11.32 0.05
C GLY A 117 22.23 11.41 1.58
N ASP A 118 21.46 10.53 2.23
CA ASP A 118 21.38 10.47 3.69
C ASP A 118 22.59 9.71 4.24
N LEU A 119 23.41 10.37 5.08
CA LEU A 119 24.59 9.77 5.69
C LEU A 119 24.20 8.53 6.52
N TYR A 120 23.02 8.53 7.14
CA TYR A 120 22.54 7.37 7.88
C TYR A 120 22.47 6.13 6.97
N ASP A 121 21.90 6.26 5.77
CA ASP A 121 21.77 5.15 4.83
C ASP A 121 23.13 4.71 4.26
N MET A 122 24.13 5.61 4.23
CA MET A 122 25.50 5.27 3.80
C MET A 122 26.30 4.49 4.86
N VAL A 123 26.04 4.74 6.14
CA VAL A 123 26.79 4.16 7.26
C VAL A 123 26.06 2.97 7.88
N GLU A 124 24.73 2.89 7.71
CA GLU A 124 23.93 1.77 8.20
C GLU A 124 24.48 0.45 7.63
N GLN A 125 24.54 -0.58 8.47
CA GLN A 125 24.88 -1.94 8.07
C GLN A 125 23.64 -2.82 8.17
N PRO A 126 22.75 -2.85 7.16
CA PRO A 126 21.40 -3.41 7.28
C PRO A 126 21.35 -4.82 7.87
N ARG A 127 22.34 -5.66 7.57
CA ARG A 127 22.44 -7.03 8.10
C ARG A 127 22.78 -7.06 9.59
N ARG A 128 23.81 -6.32 10.01
CA ARG A 128 24.22 -6.26 11.42
C ARG A 128 23.16 -5.58 12.27
N ASP A 129 22.61 -4.51 11.73
CA ASP A 129 21.68 -3.61 12.39
C ASP A 129 20.27 -4.17 12.58
N LEU A 130 19.85 -5.13 11.75
CA LEU A 130 18.60 -5.85 11.96
C LEU A 130 18.62 -6.69 13.25
N HIS A 131 19.80 -7.07 13.72
CA HIS A 131 19.99 -7.92 14.89
C HIS A 131 20.22 -7.12 16.19
N SER A 132 20.32 -5.78 16.11
CA SER A 132 20.37 -4.94 17.32
C SER A 132 18.97 -4.84 17.94
N TYR A 133 18.88 -4.89 19.27
CA TYR A 133 17.60 -4.77 19.98
C TYR A 133 17.03 -3.35 19.89
N ASP A 134 17.90 -2.35 19.99
CA ASP A 134 17.58 -0.94 19.79
C ASP A 134 18.68 -0.24 18.94
N GLY A 135 18.48 1.04 18.67
CA GLY A 135 19.47 1.91 18.02
C GLY A 135 20.48 2.55 18.97
N MET A 136 20.36 2.29 20.28
CA MET A 136 21.26 2.80 21.30
C MET A 136 22.41 1.83 21.62
N GLY A 137 22.45 0.67 20.97
CA GLY A 137 23.46 -0.37 21.17
C GLY A 137 24.89 0.16 21.38
N ASN A 138 25.59 -0.48 22.32
CA ASN A 138 26.92 -0.18 22.86
C ASN A 138 27.10 1.14 23.63
N PHE A 139 26.11 2.04 23.70
CA PHE A 139 26.21 3.24 24.55
C PHE A 139 25.86 2.96 26.03
N GLY A 140 24.96 2.00 26.29
CA GLY A 140 24.56 1.60 27.65
C GLY A 140 25.24 0.33 28.16
N GLU A 141 25.81 -0.49 27.28
CA GLU A 141 26.35 -1.82 27.64
C GLU A 141 27.86 -1.79 27.87
N ARG A 142 28.33 -2.52 28.89
CA ARG A 142 29.75 -2.74 29.11
C ARG A 142 30.34 -3.63 28.02
N ALA A 143 31.65 -3.55 27.80
CA ALA A 143 32.33 -4.27 26.71
C ALA A 143 32.13 -5.81 26.77
N ASP A 144 31.97 -6.35 27.98
CA ASP A 144 31.70 -7.76 28.28
C ASP A 144 30.22 -8.17 28.11
N GLU A 145 29.29 -7.21 28.15
CA GLU A 145 27.85 -7.46 27.98
C GLU A 145 27.41 -7.53 26.52
N ARG A 146 28.26 -7.04 25.59
CA ARG A 146 27.95 -6.92 24.15
C ARG A 146 27.66 -8.24 23.44
N ASN A 147 28.12 -9.35 23.99
CA ASN A 147 27.91 -10.69 23.42
C ASN A 147 26.79 -11.47 24.12
N LEU A 148 26.08 -10.85 25.08
CA LEU A 148 24.98 -11.51 25.76
C LEU A 148 23.77 -11.66 24.83
N PRO A 149 23.04 -12.79 24.88
CA PRO A 149 21.82 -13.01 24.07
C PRO A 149 20.71 -11.97 24.29
N ALA A 150 20.74 -11.25 25.42
CA ALA A 150 19.82 -10.17 25.75
C ALA A 150 20.14 -8.85 25.01
N VAL A 151 21.38 -8.69 24.53
CA VAL A 151 21.90 -7.46 23.88
C VAL A 151 21.97 -7.62 22.37
N VAL A 152 22.36 -8.80 21.90
CA VAL A 152 22.43 -9.14 20.47
C VAL A 152 21.43 -10.25 20.18
N ARG A 153 20.50 -10.03 19.24
CA ARG A 153 19.69 -11.15 18.75
C ARG A 153 20.59 -12.14 18.04
N PRO A 154 20.39 -13.46 18.23
CA PRO A 154 21.05 -14.46 17.39
C PRO A 154 20.88 -14.08 15.92
N GLN A 155 21.96 -14.18 15.14
CA GLN A 155 21.94 -13.94 13.69
C GLN A 155 20.92 -14.90 13.06
N ALA A 156 19.69 -14.42 12.89
CA ALA A 156 18.69 -15.11 12.12
C ALA A 156 19.03 -14.90 10.63
N PRO A 157 19.12 -15.95 9.82
CA PRO A 157 19.40 -15.80 8.39
C PRO A 157 18.33 -14.90 7.76
N LEU A 158 18.71 -14.10 6.75
CA LEU A 158 17.75 -13.35 5.95
C LEU A 158 16.77 -14.34 5.33
N VAL A 159 15.54 -14.36 5.83
CA VAL A 159 14.54 -15.32 5.39
C VAL A 159 14.04 -14.85 4.04
N ASN A 160 14.41 -15.54 2.97
CA ASN A 160 13.79 -15.30 1.68
C ASN A 160 12.26 -15.49 1.83
N PRO A 161 11.45 -14.43 1.66
CA PRO A 161 10.01 -14.54 1.84
C PRO A 161 9.37 -15.25 0.65
N TRP A 162 10.08 -15.36 -0.47
CA TRP A 162 9.58 -15.86 -1.74
C TRP A 162 9.24 -17.35 -1.70
N PRO A 163 10.07 -18.27 -1.17
CA PRO A 163 9.64 -19.64 -0.95
C PRO A 163 8.34 -19.73 -0.15
N ARG A 164 8.19 -18.95 0.92
CA ARG A 164 6.95 -18.93 1.72
C ARG A 164 5.76 -18.33 0.97
N PHE A 165 5.96 -17.25 0.24
CA PHE A 165 4.92 -16.62 -0.56
C PHE A 165 4.50 -17.52 -1.73
N ARG A 166 5.46 -18.12 -2.43
CA ARG A 166 5.26 -19.11 -3.49
C ARG A 166 4.55 -20.33 -2.93
N LEU A 167 4.97 -20.86 -1.78
CA LEU A 167 4.25 -21.94 -1.09
C LEU A 167 2.83 -21.52 -0.75
N ARG A 168 2.59 -20.29 -0.25
CA ARG A 168 1.23 -19.79 -0.03
C ARG A 168 0.45 -19.70 -1.32
N LEU A 169 1.03 -19.22 -2.42
CA LEU A 169 0.36 -19.14 -3.72
C LEU A 169 0.07 -20.52 -4.29
N GLU A 170 1.05 -21.44 -4.29
CA GLU A 170 0.92 -22.82 -4.76
C GLU A 170 -0.10 -23.57 -3.92
N GLN A 171 -0.11 -23.38 -2.60
CA GLN A 171 -1.12 -23.96 -1.72
C GLN A 171 -2.48 -23.30 -1.86
N SER A 172 -2.56 -21.98 -2.06
CA SER A 172 -3.83 -21.31 -2.37
C SER A 172 -4.38 -21.77 -3.73
N ALA A 173 -3.49 -22.05 -4.68
CA ALA A 173 -3.82 -22.63 -5.97
C ALA A 173 -4.21 -24.11 -5.84
N ALA A 174 -3.59 -24.86 -4.93
CA ALA A 174 -3.94 -26.26 -4.64
C ALA A 174 -5.23 -26.40 -3.82
N ALA A 175 -5.49 -25.46 -2.91
CA ALA A 175 -6.72 -25.26 -2.16
C ALA A 175 -7.75 -24.42 -2.94
N SER A 176 -7.46 -24.18 -4.23
CA SER A 176 -8.38 -23.51 -5.14
C SER A 176 -9.70 -24.29 -5.15
N PRO A 177 -10.84 -23.59 -5.15
CA PRO A 177 -12.13 -24.21 -5.40
C PRO A 177 -12.10 -25.06 -6.68
N SER A 178 -12.98 -26.06 -6.74
CA SER A 178 -13.11 -26.90 -7.93
C SER A 178 -13.46 -26.04 -9.16
N LEU A 179 -13.15 -26.52 -10.37
CA LEU A 179 -13.53 -25.84 -11.63
C LEU A 179 -15.01 -25.39 -11.65
N PRO A 180 -15.98 -26.23 -11.22
CA PRO A 180 -17.38 -25.81 -11.05
C PRO A 180 -17.59 -24.62 -10.13
N ASP A 181 -16.86 -24.54 -9.01
CA ASP A 181 -16.98 -23.45 -8.04
C ASP A 181 -16.37 -22.16 -8.57
N TRP A 182 -15.27 -22.23 -9.32
CA TRP A 182 -14.70 -21.09 -10.03
C TRP A 182 -15.62 -20.56 -11.11
N VAL A 183 -16.24 -21.43 -11.91
CA VAL A 183 -17.18 -21.02 -12.95
C VAL A 183 -18.42 -20.38 -12.33
N ARG A 184 -18.93 -20.94 -11.22
CA ARG A 184 -20.04 -20.34 -10.47
C ARG A 184 -19.64 -18.98 -9.87
N GLY A 185 -18.49 -18.90 -9.21
CA GLY A 185 -17.99 -17.66 -8.60
C GLY A 185 -17.70 -16.57 -9.64
N ALA A 186 -17.02 -16.92 -10.73
CA ALA A 186 -16.74 -16.03 -11.86
C ALA A 186 -18.02 -15.65 -12.61
N GLY A 187 -18.97 -16.57 -12.75
CA GLY A 187 -20.29 -16.31 -13.35
C GLY A 187 -21.12 -15.34 -12.51
N LEU A 188 -21.16 -15.53 -11.18
CA LEU A 188 -21.83 -14.62 -10.25
C LEU A 188 -21.14 -13.25 -10.22
N ALA A 189 -19.80 -13.21 -10.16
CA ALA A 189 -19.04 -11.97 -10.20
C ALA A 189 -19.24 -11.23 -11.54
N GLY A 190 -19.16 -11.95 -12.67
CA GLY A 190 -19.42 -11.41 -14.00
C GLY A 190 -20.85 -10.89 -14.13
N GLY A 191 -21.84 -11.65 -13.67
CA GLY A 191 -23.25 -11.24 -13.64
C GLY A 191 -23.48 -10.00 -12.78
N ALA A 192 -22.86 -9.92 -11.60
CA ALA A 192 -22.94 -8.75 -10.73
C ALA A 192 -22.27 -7.51 -11.35
N VAL A 193 -21.12 -7.68 -12.00
CA VAL A 193 -20.44 -6.58 -12.74
C VAL A 193 -21.34 -6.09 -13.88
N LEU A 194 -21.91 -6.99 -14.69
CA LEU A 194 -22.82 -6.64 -15.77
C LEU A 194 -24.10 -5.95 -15.26
N ALA A 195 -24.70 -6.48 -14.19
CA ALA A 195 -25.88 -5.87 -13.56
C ALA A 195 -25.56 -4.47 -13.01
N SER A 196 -24.40 -4.32 -12.37
CA SER A 196 -23.96 -3.01 -11.85
C SER A 196 -23.64 -2.00 -12.95
N ALA A 197 -23.29 -2.44 -14.16
CA ALA A 197 -23.05 -1.55 -15.29
C ALA A 197 -24.32 -0.82 -15.74
N LEU A 198 -25.50 -1.36 -15.44
CA LEU A 198 -26.79 -0.68 -15.64
C LEU A 198 -26.90 0.60 -14.80
N LEU A 199 -26.18 0.67 -13.67
CA LEU A 199 -26.17 1.82 -12.77
C LEU A 199 -25.14 2.88 -13.17
N ASP A 200 -24.21 2.59 -14.09
CA ASP A 200 -23.11 3.48 -14.44
C ASP A 200 -23.59 4.85 -14.93
N LYS A 201 -24.50 4.88 -15.90
CA LYS A 201 -25.07 6.14 -16.43
C LYS A 201 -25.97 6.88 -15.43
N PRO A 202 -26.99 6.26 -14.81
CA PRO A 202 -27.89 6.99 -13.91
C PRO A 202 -27.14 7.53 -12.68
N VAL A 203 -26.21 6.76 -12.11
CA VAL A 203 -25.41 7.21 -10.97
C VAL A 203 -24.44 8.31 -11.37
N ASP A 204 -23.73 8.18 -12.51
CA ASP A 204 -22.85 9.24 -12.99
C ASP A 204 -23.59 10.57 -13.22
N ARG A 205 -24.78 10.53 -13.84
CA ARG A 205 -25.61 11.74 -14.02
C ARG A 205 -26.02 12.36 -12.68
N TYR A 206 -26.37 11.54 -11.70
CA TYR A 206 -26.72 12.02 -10.37
C TYR A 206 -25.51 12.68 -9.69
N VAL A 207 -24.36 12.01 -9.71
CA VAL A 207 -23.11 12.51 -9.11
C VAL A 207 -22.64 13.77 -9.82
N ALA A 208 -22.69 13.83 -11.15
CA ALA A 208 -22.29 14.99 -11.96
C ALA A 208 -23.05 16.26 -11.54
N ARG A 209 -24.34 16.15 -11.22
CA ARG A 209 -25.15 17.28 -10.71
C ARG A 209 -24.75 17.75 -9.31
N HIS A 210 -24.12 16.88 -8.51
CA HIS A 210 -23.79 17.15 -7.10
C HIS A 210 -22.28 17.25 -6.84
N GLN A 211 -21.44 17.31 -7.89
CA GLN A 211 -19.98 17.33 -7.75
C GLN A 211 -19.45 18.52 -6.92
N GLY A 212 -20.15 19.65 -6.93
CA GLY A 212 -19.79 20.83 -6.14
C GLY A 212 -20.21 20.76 -4.66
N SER A 213 -20.92 19.73 -4.23
CA SER A 213 -21.36 19.60 -2.85
C SER A 213 -20.19 19.22 -1.92
N LYS A 214 -20.20 19.79 -0.70
CA LYS A 214 -19.23 19.42 0.35
C LYS A 214 -19.26 17.92 0.64
N LEU A 215 -20.45 17.32 0.62
CA LEU A 215 -20.62 15.88 0.86
C LEU A 215 -19.94 15.03 -0.21
N ALA A 216 -20.16 15.31 -1.50
CA ALA A 216 -19.53 14.55 -2.59
C ALA A 216 -18.00 14.69 -2.56
N THR A 217 -17.50 15.89 -2.28
CA THR A 217 -16.06 16.14 -2.15
C THR A 217 -15.45 15.38 -0.96
N SER A 218 -16.09 15.44 0.21
CA SER A 218 -15.64 14.71 1.41
C SER A 218 -15.66 13.20 1.20
N TRP A 219 -16.69 12.67 0.57
CA TRP A 219 -16.78 11.23 0.26
C TRP A 219 -15.73 10.82 -0.78
N SER A 220 -15.51 11.63 -1.82
CA SER A 220 -14.44 11.40 -2.79
C SER A 220 -13.06 11.35 -2.12
N ASN A 221 -12.80 12.26 -1.19
CA ASN A 221 -11.57 12.28 -0.39
C ASN A 221 -11.46 11.07 0.55
N PHE A 222 -12.55 10.68 1.19
CA PHE A 222 -12.60 9.46 2.01
C PHE A 222 -12.26 8.22 1.18
N GLY A 223 -12.91 8.03 0.03
CA GLY A 223 -12.65 6.89 -0.87
C GLY A 223 -11.24 6.90 -1.45
N LYS A 224 -10.66 8.08 -1.69
CA LYS A 224 -9.27 8.23 -2.14
C LYS A 224 -8.26 7.78 -1.08
N ASN A 225 -8.47 8.16 0.18
CA ASN A 225 -7.49 7.95 1.25
C ASN A 225 -7.69 6.63 2.01
N MET A 226 -8.87 6.03 1.95
CA MET A 226 -9.19 4.83 2.74
C MET A 226 -8.33 3.60 2.40
N PRO A 227 -8.02 3.27 1.13
CA PRO A 227 -7.11 2.15 0.86
C PRO A 227 -5.73 2.33 1.51
N ILE A 228 -5.24 3.57 1.60
CA ILE A 228 -3.99 3.88 2.29
C ILE A 228 -4.16 3.68 3.80
N ALA A 229 -5.26 4.18 4.38
CA ALA A 229 -5.55 3.97 5.80
C ALA A 229 -5.63 2.47 6.15
N LEU A 230 -6.32 1.68 5.34
CA LEU A 230 -6.43 0.23 5.50
C LEU A 230 -5.09 -0.48 5.35
N ALA A 231 -4.26 -0.07 4.38
CA ALA A 231 -2.90 -0.60 4.22
C ALA A 231 -2.02 -0.25 5.43
N SER A 232 -2.11 0.99 5.95
CA SER A 232 -1.42 1.40 7.16
C SER A 232 -1.87 0.60 8.38
N THR A 233 -3.18 0.38 8.55
CA THR A 233 -3.71 -0.46 9.64
C THR A 233 -3.25 -1.91 9.50
N ALA A 234 -3.23 -2.48 8.29
CA ALA A 234 -2.67 -3.81 8.04
C ALA A 234 -1.17 -3.87 8.36
N GLY A 235 -0.42 -2.81 8.05
CA GLY A 235 0.97 -2.64 8.44
C GLY A 235 1.14 -2.61 9.95
N ILE A 236 0.39 -1.76 10.66
CA ILE A 236 0.40 -1.69 12.13
C ILE A 236 0.06 -3.04 12.74
N ALA A 237 -0.97 -3.73 12.24
CA ALA A 237 -1.33 -5.08 12.65
C ALA A 237 -0.17 -6.07 12.45
N ALA A 238 0.49 -6.02 11.29
CA ALA A 238 1.68 -6.82 10.98
C ALA A 238 2.85 -6.55 11.94
N VAL A 239 2.92 -5.35 12.53
CA VAL A 239 4.03 -4.90 13.40
C VAL A 239 3.77 -5.07 14.88
N MET A 240 2.64 -4.59 15.35
CA MET A 240 2.33 -4.40 16.76
C MET A 240 1.31 -5.41 17.28
N GLY A 241 0.73 -6.24 16.41
CA GLY A 241 -0.28 -7.20 16.81
C GLY A 241 0.26 -8.40 17.58
N ASP A 242 -0.66 -9.22 18.09
CA ASP A 242 -0.34 -10.59 18.52
C ASP A 242 -0.04 -11.50 17.30
N ASP A 243 0.41 -12.73 17.52
CA ASP A 243 0.79 -13.65 16.41
C ASP A 243 -0.34 -13.89 15.39
N ARG A 244 -1.59 -13.74 15.82
CA ARG A 244 -2.77 -13.83 14.96
C ARG A 244 -2.91 -12.57 14.11
N MET A 245 -2.89 -11.39 14.72
CA MET A 245 -3.04 -10.10 14.06
C MET A 245 -1.85 -9.78 13.16
N GLN A 246 -0.63 -10.15 13.57
CA GLN A 246 0.57 -9.97 12.74
C GLN A 246 0.47 -10.75 11.44
N ASN A 247 0.12 -12.03 11.52
CA ASN A 247 -0.01 -12.88 10.33
C ASN A 247 -1.13 -12.39 9.41
N THR A 248 -2.27 -11.97 10.00
CA THR A 248 -3.39 -11.40 9.25
C THR A 248 -3.01 -10.11 8.55
N GLY A 249 -2.25 -9.22 9.22
CA GLY A 249 -1.71 -8.00 8.63
C GLY A 249 -0.77 -8.27 7.47
N ILE A 250 0.12 -9.27 7.59
CA ILE A 250 1.01 -9.69 6.49
C ILE A 250 0.23 -10.21 5.29
N VAL A 251 -0.80 -11.05 5.51
CA VAL A 251 -1.64 -11.57 4.44
C VAL A 251 -2.47 -10.47 3.77
N ALA A 252 -2.98 -9.51 4.55
CA ALA A 252 -3.64 -8.32 3.99
C ALA A 252 -2.71 -7.49 3.11
N LEU A 253 -1.48 -7.23 3.53
CA LEU A 253 -0.49 -6.52 2.70
C LEU A 253 -0.15 -7.27 1.40
N GLN A 254 -0.01 -8.60 1.47
CA GLN A 254 0.20 -9.44 0.28
C GLN A 254 -1.01 -9.42 -0.66
N ALA A 255 -2.22 -9.48 -0.12
CA ALA A 255 -3.45 -9.39 -0.89
C ALA A 255 -3.60 -8.03 -1.59
N ILE A 256 -3.25 -6.94 -0.91
CA ILE A 256 -3.23 -5.60 -1.51
C ILE A 256 -2.28 -5.59 -2.71
N GLY A 257 -1.03 -6.03 -2.53
CA GLY A 257 -0.05 -6.07 -3.62
C GLY A 257 -0.50 -6.92 -4.82
N ALA A 258 -0.96 -8.15 -4.56
CA ALA A 258 -1.42 -9.07 -5.59
C ALA A 258 -2.67 -8.54 -6.32
N SER A 259 -3.65 -7.99 -5.59
CA SER A 259 -4.88 -7.44 -6.19
C SER A 259 -4.58 -6.21 -7.05
N LEU A 260 -3.67 -5.33 -6.61
CA LEU A 260 -3.21 -4.20 -7.43
C LEU A 260 -2.53 -4.68 -8.72
N GLY A 261 -1.69 -5.71 -8.66
CA GLY A 261 -1.11 -6.33 -9.85
C GLY A 261 -2.17 -6.82 -10.84
N VAL A 262 -3.19 -7.54 -10.36
CA VAL A 262 -4.34 -7.97 -11.18
C VAL A 262 -5.07 -6.79 -11.79
N THR A 263 -5.29 -5.71 -11.02
CA THR A 263 -5.98 -4.52 -11.55
C THR A 263 -5.17 -3.79 -12.62
N VAL A 264 -3.85 -3.71 -12.49
CA VAL A 264 -2.98 -3.12 -13.53
C VAL A 264 -3.12 -3.92 -14.82
N ALA A 265 -3.02 -5.26 -14.77
CA ALA A 265 -3.24 -6.10 -15.93
C ALA A 265 -4.62 -5.87 -16.55
N GLY A 266 -5.67 -5.86 -15.73
CA GLY A 266 -7.04 -5.60 -16.19
C GLY A 266 -7.23 -4.23 -16.86
N LYS A 267 -6.57 -3.18 -16.35
CA LYS A 267 -6.60 -1.83 -16.94
C LYS A 267 -5.98 -1.80 -18.33
N TYR A 268 -4.86 -2.49 -18.54
CA TYR A 268 -4.23 -2.59 -19.85
C TYR A 268 -5.08 -3.35 -20.87
N VAL A 269 -5.77 -4.41 -20.43
CA VAL A 269 -6.65 -5.22 -21.29
C VAL A 269 -7.89 -4.43 -21.70
N VAL A 270 -8.63 -3.88 -20.73
CA VAL A 270 -9.94 -3.28 -21.00
C VAL A 270 -9.83 -1.83 -21.47
N GLY A 271 -8.91 -1.03 -20.89
CA GLY A 271 -8.68 0.34 -21.34
C GLY A 271 -9.92 1.24 -21.30
N ARG A 272 -10.82 1.04 -20.34
CA ARG A 272 -12.07 1.81 -20.21
C ARG A 272 -11.83 3.27 -19.80
N ALA A 273 -12.53 4.22 -20.42
CA ALA A 273 -12.49 5.63 -20.05
C ALA A 273 -13.17 5.91 -18.70
N ARG A 274 -12.68 6.90 -17.96
CA ARG A 274 -13.28 7.34 -16.69
C ARG A 274 -14.53 8.20 -16.92
N PRO A 275 -15.46 8.28 -15.95
CA PRO A 275 -16.62 9.15 -16.06
C PRO A 275 -16.24 10.64 -16.24
N GLU A 276 -15.17 11.09 -15.59
CA GLU A 276 -14.64 12.46 -15.71
C GLU A 276 -14.15 12.84 -17.13
N GLU A 277 -13.86 11.87 -17.99
CA GLU A 277 -13.49 12.13 -19.39
C GLU A 277 -14.71 12.51 -20.26
N ASN A 278 -15.94 12.34 -19.75
CA ASN A 278 -17.20 12.60 -20.45
C ASN A 278 -17.35 11.88 -21.82
N ARG A 279 -16.66 10.76 -22.02
CA ARG A 279 -16.72 9.93 -23.24
C ARG A 279 -17.79 8.83 -23.17
N GLY A 280 -18.32 8.58 -21.98
CA GLY A 280 -19.29 7.53 -21.70
C GLY A 280 -18.67 6.19 -21.26
N PRO A 281 -19.49 5.28 -20.73
CA PRO A 281 -19.04 4.07 -20.04
C PRO A 281 -18.50 2.98 -20.97
N TRP A 282 -18.70 3.09 -22.29
CA TRP A 282 -18.26 2.10 -23.27
C TRP A 282 -17.09 2.60 -24.12
N ALA A 283 -16.62 3.81 -23.84
CA ALA A 283 -15.49 4.39 -24.55
C ALA A 283 -14.16 3.86 -23.97
N SER A 284 -13.19 3.70 -24.85
CA SER A 284 -11.80 3.51 -24.44
C SER A 284 -11.17 4.85 -24.03
N VAL A 285 -10.09 4.78 -23.24
CA VAL A 285 -9.31 5.95 -22.80
C VAL A 285 -8.96 6.85 -23.99
N GLY A 286 -9.14 8.16 -23.82
CA GLY A 286 -8.92 9.14 -24.88
C GLY A 286 -7.43 9.49 -25.13
N PRO A 287 -7.12 10.24 -26.21
CA PRO A 287 -5.79 10.80 -26.44
C PRO A 287 -5.33 11.63 -25.23
N GLY A 288 -4.09 11.42 -24.77
CA GLY A 288 -3.52 12.11 -23.61
C GLY A 288 -3.65 11.37 -22.27
N TYR A 289 -4.37 10.24 -22.23
CA TYR A 289 -4.46 9.37 -21.05
C TYR A 289 -3.70 8.06 -21.26
N ARG A 290 -3.04 7.54 -20.22
CA ARG A 290 -2.34 6.24 -20.30
C ARG A 290 -3.33 5.11 -20.01
N ARG A 291 -3.13 3.92 -20.60
CA ARG A 291 -3.93 2.74 -20.23
C ARG A 291 -3.80 2.35 -18.75
N SER A 292 -2.69 2.70 -18.11
CA SER A 292 -2.52 2.59 -16.65
C SER A 292 -3.52 3.44 -15.85
N ASP A 293 -4.08 4.49 -16.46
CA ASP A 293 -5.07 5.38 -15.86
C ASP A 293 -6.52 4.96 -16.15
N ALA A 294 -6.74 3.87 -16.89
CA ALA A 294 -8.07 3.39 -17.24
C ALA A 294 -8.97 3.16 -16.01
N ALA A 295 -10.28 3.25 -16.20
CA ALA A 295 -11.26 3.15 -15.14
C ALA A 295 -11.44 1.70 -14.63
N PHE A 296 -11.53 0.73 -15.53
CA PHE A 296 -11.84 -0.66 -15.19
C PHE A 296 -10.58 -1.55 -15.11
N PRO A 297 -10.45 -2.40 -14.08
CA PRO A 297 -11.19 -2.40 -12.80
C PRO A 297 -10.64 -1.32 -11.85
N SER A 298 -11.38 -1.01 -10.78
CA SER A 298 -10.94 -0.02 -9.78
C SER A 298 -9.86 -0.57 -8.85
N GLY A 299 -8.64 -0.01 -8.93
CA GLY A 299 -7.54 -0.36 -8.03
C GLY A 299 -7.77 0.06 -6.56
N HIS A 300 -8.48 1.17 -6.33
CA HIS A 300 -8.83 1.59 -4.96
C HIS A 300 -9.80 0.60 -4.30
N SER A 301 -10.80 0.15 -5.05
CA SER A 301 -11.76 -0.84 -4.56
C SER A 301 -11.08 -2.18 -4.31
N ALA A 302 -10.24 -2.63 -5.26
CA ALA A 302 -9.47 -3.87 -5.08
C ALA A 302 -8.57 -3.83 -3.85
N ALA A 303 -7.80 -2.75 -3.66
CA ALA A 303 -6.96 -2.59 -2.48
C ALA A 303 -7.78 -2.55 -1.18
N ALA A 304 -8.92 -1.84 -1.16
CA ALA A 304 -9.76 -1.77 0.04
C ALA A 304 -10.33 -3.15 0.42
N PHE A 305 -10.93 -3.87 -0.54
CA PHE A 305 -11.45 -5.22 -0.31
C PHE A 305 -10.35 -6.22 0.03
N ALA A 306 -9.19 -6.15 -0.62
CA ALA A 306 -8.05 -7.00 -0.31
C ALA A 306 -7.48 -6.76 1.08
N ALA A 307 -7.46 -5.50 1.54
CA ALA A 307 -7.00 -5.15 2.88
C ALA A 307 -7.92 -5.72 3.96
N VAL A 308 -9.24 -5.61 3.78
CA VAL A 308 -10.21 -6.03 4.81
C VAL A 308 -10.51 -7.52 4.80
N THR A 309 -10.40 -8.21 3.66
CA THR A 309 -10.87 -9.60 3.54
C THR A 309 -10.19 -10.56 4.52
N PRO A 310 -8.85 -10.54 4.69
CA PRO A 310 -8.20 -11.42 5.67
C PRO A 310 -8.67 -11.14 7.10
N PHE A 311 -8.89 -9.88 7.47
CA PHE A 311 -9.42 -9.52 8.79
C PHE A 311 -10.89 -9.94 8.96
N ALA A 312 -11.73 -9.73 7.94
CA ALA A 312 -13.12 -10.11 7.96
C ALA A 312 -13.30 -11.63 8.14
N GLN A 313 -12.46 -12.42 7.47
CA GLN A 313 -12.50 -13.88 7.56
C GLN A 313 -11.81 -14.41 8.82
N GLU A 314 -10.69 -13.82 9.23
CA GLU A 314 -9.98 -14.27 10.43
C GLU A 314 -10.76 -13.96 11.72
N TYR A 315 -11.40 -12.80 11.81
CA TYR A 315 -12.09 -12.32 13.02
C TYR A 315 -13.62 -12.41 12.96
N ASP A 316 -14.18 -13.05 11.94
CA ASP A 316 -15.63 -13.12 11.70
C ASP A 316 -16.31 -11.73 11.74
N ALA A 317 -15.72 -10.79 11.00
CA ALA A 317 -16.06 -9.38 11.01
C ALA A 317 -16.59 -8.92 9.63
N PRO A 318 -17.77 -9.41 9.18
CA PRO A 318 -18.30 -9.11 7.85
C PRO A 318 -18.64 -7.63 7.62
N TRP A 319 -18.82 -6.85 8.69
CA TRP A 319 -19.05 -5.41 8.63
C TRP A 319 -17.89 -4.64 7.94
N LEU A 320 -16.68 -5.20 7.94
CA LEU A 320 -15.53 -4.62 7.25
C LEU A 320 -15.74 -4.54 5.73
N TYR A 321 -16.53 -5.43 5.14
CA TYR A 321 -16.92 -5.31 3.73
C TYR A 321 -17.78 -4.07 3.47
N GLY A 322 -18.58 -3.63 4.45
CA GLY A 322 -19.31 -2.37 4.41
C GLY A 322 -18.35 -1.16 4.34
N VAL A 323 -17.27 -1.18 5.11
CA VAL A 323 -16.23 -0.14 5.07
C VAL A 323 -15.58 -0.06 3.68
N ALA A 324 -15.22 -1.21 3.10
CA ALA A 324 -14.66 -1.28 1.76
C ALA A 324 -15.66 -0.83 0.68
N ALA A 325 -16.94 -1.15 0.83
CA ALA A 325 -18.01 -0.71 -0.08
C ALA A 325 -18.21 0.82 -0.03
N ILE A 326 -18.32 1.40 1.17
CA ILE A 326 -18.46 2.87 1.36
C ILE A 326 -17.24 3.60 0.80
N SER A 327 -16.03 3.07 1.05
CA SER A 327 -14.80 3.58 0.46
C SER A 327 -14.84 3.57 -1.07
N SER A 328 -15.26 2.45 -1.65
CA SER A 328 -15.35 2.26 -3.10
C SER A 328 -16.36 3.23 -3.74
N MET A 329 -17.52 3.43 -3.11
CA MET A 329 -18.53 4.41 -3.54
C MET A 329 -18.01 5.85 -3.51
N GLY A 330 -17.04 6.18 -2.66
CA GLY A 330 -16.38 7.48 -2.71
C GLY A 330 -15.69 7.75 -4.04
N ARG A 331 -15.16 6.72 -4.70
CA ARG A 331 -14.55 6.88 -6.03
C ARG A 331 -15.59 7.13 -7.12
N VAL A 332 -16.80 6.60 -6.97
CA VAL A 332 -17.95 6.89 -7.82
C VAL A 332 -18.42 8.33 -7.58
N ALA A 333 -18.54 8.76 -6.32
CA ALA A 333 -18.87 10.14 -5.95
C ALA A 333 -17.85 11.17 -6.51
N GLY A 334 -16.59 10.76 -6.63
CA GLY A 334 -15.53 11.55 -7.27
C GLY A 334 -15.51 11.51 -8.80
N ARG A 335 -16.43 10.79 -9.46
CA ARG A 335 -16.44 10.51 -10.92
C ARG A 335 -15.11 9.92 -11.45
N LYS A 336 -14.38 9.20 -10.59
CA LYS A 336 -13.11 8.54 -10.95
C LYS A 336 -13.31 7.12 -11.47
N HIS A 337 -14.41 6.48 -11.09
CA HIS A 337 -14.76 5.13 -11.46
C HIS A 337 -16.27 5.01 -11.66
N TRP A 338 -16.68 4.19 -12.62
CA TRP A 338 -18.06 3.74 -12.77
C TRP A 338 -18.44 2.78 -11.63
N VAL A 339 -19.73 2.56 -11.41
CA VAL A 339 -20.21 1.62 -10.37
C VAL A 339 -19.65 0.23 -10.64
N SER A 340 -19.75 -0.23 -11.88
CA SER A 340 -19.23 -1.53 -12.30
C SER A 340 -17.72 -1.68 -12.19
N ASP A 341 -16.93 -0.60 -12.32
CA ASP A 341 -15.49 -0.65 -12.08
C ASP A 341 -15.18 -0.95 -10.61
N THR A 342 -15.97 -0.38 -9.71
CA THR A 342 -15.81 -0.59 -8.26
C THR A 342 -16.28 -1.96 -7.84
N VAL A 343 -17.38 -2.47 -8.40
CA VAL A 343 -17.84 -3.84 -8.15
C VAL A 343 -16.80 -4.86 -8.63
N ALA A 344 -16.28 -4.70 -9.85
CA ALA A 344 -15.23 -5.57 -10.37
C ALA A 344 -13.94 -5.51 -9.53
N GLY A 345 -13.51 -4.30 -9.14
CA GLY A 345 -12.38 -4.12 -8.23
C GLY A 345 -12.59 -4.82 -6.89
N GLY A 346 -13.76 -4.66 -6.29
CA GLY A 346 -14.12 -5.31 -5.02
C GLY A 346 -14.07 -6.83 -5.10
N PHE A 347 -14.58 -7.43 -6.19
CA PHE A 347 -14.47 -8.87 -6.42
C PHE A 347 -13.02 -9.34 -6.55
N VAL A 348 -12.17 -8.61 -7.27
CA VAL A 348 -10.73 -8.92 -7.37
C VAL A 348 -10.10 -8.90 -5.98
N GLY A 349 -10.34 -7.86 -5.19
CA GLY A 349 -9.81 -7.75 -3.83
C GLY A 349 -10.29 -8.86 -2.90
N TYR A 350 -11.59 -9.16 -2.93
CA TYR A 350 -12.20 -10.23 -2.14
C TYR A 350 -11.66 -11.61 -2.52
N ALA A 351 -11.58 -11.91 -3.82
CA ALA A 351 -11.09 -13.21 -4.29
C ALA A 351 -9.62 -13.42 -3.92
N VAL A 352 -8.76 -12.45 -4.21
CA VAL A 352 -7.32 -12.52 -3.88
C VAL A 352 -7.10 -12.61 -2.36
N GLY A 353 -7.83 -11.79 -1.57
CA GLY A 353 -7.75 -11.84 -0.11
C GLY A 353 -8.20 -13.19 0.46
N THR A 354 -9.29 -13.75 -0.06
CA THR A 354 -9.80 -15.06 0.35
C THR A 354 -8.82 -16.18 0.03
N LEU A 355 -8.26 -16.17 -1.19
CA LEU A 355 -7.30 -17.17 -1.62
C LEU A 355 -6.07 -17.19 -0.71
N LEU A 356 -5.47 -16.03 -0.46
CA LEU A 356 -4.26 -15.93 0.38
C LEU A 356 -4.52 -16.22 1.86
N TRP A 357 -5.69 -15.85 2.39
CA TRP A 357 -6.08 -16.18 3.76
C TRP A 357 -6.32 -17.68 3.94
N LYS A 358 -6.98 -18.35 2.99
CA LYS A 358 -7.17 -19.81 3.03
C LYS A 358 -5.84 -20.55 2.97
N GLY A 359 -4.96 -20.18 2.03
CA GLY A 359 -3.63 -20.79 1.92
C GLY A 359 -2.77 -20.62 3.18
N GLN A 360 -2.98 -19.55 3.96
CA GLN A 360 -2.32 -19.35 5.25
C GLN A 360 -2.90 -20.29 6.35
N ARG A 361 -4.21 -20.51 6.40
CA ARG A 361 -4.83 -21.38 7.43
C ARG A 361 -4.53 -22.85 7.21
N ASP A 362 -4.47 -23.30 5.97
CA ASP A 362 -4.13 -24.69 5.65
C ASP A 362 -2.69 -25.05 6.06
N MET A 363 -1.80 -24.06 6.21
CA MET A 363 -0.47 -24.26 6.80
C MET A 363 -0.48 -24.44 8.33
N ARG A 364 -1.50 -23.92 9.03
CA ARG A 364 -1.59 -23.98 10.51
C ARG A 364 -2.21 -25.28 11.01
N GLN A 365 -2.98 -25.99 10.17
CA GLN A 365 -3.45 -27.34 10.47
C GLN A 365 -2.57 -28.34 9.72
N PRO A 366 -1.60 -29.00 10.36
CA PRO A 366 -1.01 -30.18 9.75
C PRO A 366 -2.16 -31.15 9.48
N ARG A 367 -2.28 -31.65 8.25
CA ARG A 367 -3.19 -32.75 7.92
C ARG A 367 -2.92 -33.91 8.90
N SER A 368 -3.76 -34.05 9.91
CA SER A 368 -3.80 -35.19 10.82
C SER A 368 -4.48 -36.39 10.14
N GLN A 369 -4.03 -36.72 8.93
CA GLN A 369 -4.44 -37.91 8.20
C GLN A 369 -3.20 -38.59 7.62
N LEU A 370 -2.36 -39.06 8.53
CA LEU A 370 -1.71 -40.36 8.35
C LEU A 370 -2.58 -41.36 9.10
N SER A 371 -3.56 -41.93 8.41
CA SER A 371 -4.21 -43.17 8.83
C SER A 371 -3.67 -44.29 7.94
N ILE A 372 -2.77 -45.06 8.55
CA ILE A 372 -2.38 -46.47 8.36
C ILE A 372 -2.61 -47.06 6.96
#